data_AF-A0A554JLC0-F1
#
_entry.id   AF-A0A554JLC0-F1
#
_cell.length_a   1.000
_cell.length_b   1.000
_cell.length_c   1.000
_cell.angle_alpha   90.00
_cell.angle_beta   90.00
_cell.angle_gamma   90.00
#
_symmetry.space_group_name_H-M   'P 1'
#
loop_
_entity.id
_entity.type
_entity.pdbx_description
1 polymer ?
#
loop_
_entity_poly.entity_id
_entity_poly.type
_entity_poly.pdbx_seq_one_letter_code
_entity_poly.pdbx_strand_id
1 'polypeptide(L)'
;MTSQFTETDRLTSYPPIGKIFQLTLNKEKRYFMLVNTGYCHNFDELQERIMERGNIPEYRWWGVFKNTFPKSDEEGPIGLPCDRSGFFPCIYANGERAYHLVQSEFGEQWRWLIEVHIHSF
;
A
#
# COMPACT_ATOMS: atom_id res chain seq x y z
N MET A 1 -2.04 12.95 -24.81
CA MET A 1 -3.47 12.84 -24.42
C MET A 1 -3.50 12.62 -22.93
N THR A 2 -3.86 13.67 -22.19
CA THR A 2 -3.75 13.72 -20.73
C THR A 2 -5.11 13.36 -20.17
N SER A 3 -5.28 12.13 -19.68
CA SER A 3 -6.51 11.76 -18.98
C SER A 3 -6.52 12.43 -17.61
N GLN A 4 -7.22 13.55 -17.52
CA GLN A 4 -7.68 14.14 -16.27
C GLN A 4 -8.74 13.21 -15.68
N PHE A 5 -8.43 12.60 -14.53
CA PHE A 5 -9.43 11.88 -13.75
C PHE A 5 -10.37 12.92 -13.13
N THR A 6 -11.59 12.98 -13.63
CA THR A 6 -12.66 13.84 -13.11
C THR A 6 -13.19 13.29 -11.79
N GLU A 7 -13.46 14.23 -10.88
CA GLU A 7 -13.63 14.16 -9.42
C GLU A 7 -14.82 13.32 -8.89
N THR A 8 -15.44 12.46 -9.69
CA THR A 8 -16.71 11.80 -9.32
C THR A 8 -16.88 10.35 -9.79
N ASP A 9 -15.93 9.80 -10.55
CA ASP A 9 -15.91 8.35 -10.80
C ASP A 9 -15.27 7.64 -9.59
N ARG A 10 -16.08 7.45 -8.55
CA ARG A 10 -15.92 6.39 -7.54
C ARG A 10 -14.50 6.22 -6.96
N LEU A 11 -14.20 6.92 -5.87
CA LEU A 11 -13.21 6.51 -4.86
C LEU A 11 -13.63 5.20 -4.13
N THR A 12 -14.24 4.25 -4.83
CA THR A 12 -14.81 3.02 -4.25
C THR A 12 -13.99 1.77 -4.57
N SER A 13 -12.82 1.91 -5.20
CA SER A 13 -11.91 0.81 -5.47
C SER A 13 -10.48 1.27 -5.21
N TYR A 14 -9.61 0.35 -4.81
CA TYR A 14 -8.21 0.67 -4.61
C TYR A 14 -7.54 1.16 -5.89
N PRO A 15 -6.50 2.01 -5.78
CA PRO A 15 -5.72 2.43 -6.93
C PRO A 15 -5.04 1.22 -7.56
N PRO A 16 -4.98 1.12 -8.90
CA PRO A 16 -4.20 0.09 -9.58
C PRO A 16 -2.75 0.07 -9.10
N ILE A 17 -2.12 -1.11 -9.15
CA ILE A 17 -0.69 -1.27 -8.88
C ILE A 17 0.11 -0.31 -9.76
N GLY A 18 1.09 0.37 -9.18
CA GLY A 18 1.92 1.34 -9.88
C GLY A 18 1.29 2.73 -10.05
N LYS A 19 0.02 2.91 -9.67
CA LYS A 19 -0.63 4.23 -9.74
C LYS A 19 -0.39 5.00 -8.45
N ILE A 20 0.13 6.22 -8.60
CA ILE A 20 0.30 7.14 -7.48
C ILE A 20 -1.05 7.75 -7.11
N PHE A 21 -1.33 7.84 -5.82
CA PHE A 21 -2.50 8.47 -5.23
C PHE A 21 -2.13 9.28 -4.00
N GLN A 22 -2.98 10.23 -3.62
CA GLN A 22 -2.74 11.13 -2.50
C GLN A 22 -3.58 10.69 -1.30
N LEU A 23 -2.96 10.64 -0.11
CA LEU A 23 -3.67 10.57 1.17
C LEU A 23 -3.34 11.80 2.00
N THR A 24 -4.29 12.22 2.84
CA THR A 24 -4.07 13.29 3.83
C THR A 24 -3.77 12.66 5.18
N LEU A 25 -2.51 12.67 5.62
CA LEU A 25 -2.08 12.18 6.93
C LEU A 25 -1.74 13.38 7.82
N ASN A 26 -2.34 13.49 9.01
CA ASN A 26 -2.07 14.58 9.95
C ASN A 26 -2.15 16.00 9.34
N LYS A 27 -3.10 16.23 8.41
CA LYS A 27 -3.26 17.47 7.63
C LYS A 27 -2.20 17.72 6.55
N GLU A 28 -1.23 16.82 6.38
CA GLU A 28 -0.25 16.86 5.30
C GLU A 28 -0.70 15.97 4.14
N LYS A 29 -0.50 16.47 2.91
CA LYS A 29 -0.69 15.66 1.71
C LYS A 29 0.56 14.82 1.49
N ARG A 30 0.38 13.51 1.45
CA ARG A 30 1.44 12.53 1.15
C ARG A 30 1.00 11.66 -0.03
N TYR A 31 1.98 11.18 -0.78
CA TYR A 31 1.73 10.41 -1.99
C TYR A 31 2.13 8.96 -1.78
N PHE A 32 1.28 8.07 -2.26
CA PHE A 32 1.40 6.65 -2.05
C PHE A 32 1.23 5.89 -3.35
N MET A 33 1.74 4.67 -3.36
CA MET A 33 1.59 3.74 -4.45
C MET A 33 1.42 2.33 -3.88
N LEU A 34 0.59 1.51 -4.55
CA LEU A 34 0.56 0.07 -4.29
C LEU A 34 1.54 -0.61 -5.24
N VAL A 35 2.40 -1.48 -4.72
CA VAL A 35 3.39 -2.21 -5.51
C VAL A 35 3.30 -3.71 -5.27
N ASN A 36 3.49 -4.49 -6.34
CA ASN A 36 3.75 -5.91 -6.24
C ASN A 36 5.26 -6.13 -6.22
N THR A 37 5.74 -6.89 -5.23
CA THR A 37 7.15 -7.26 -5.09
C THR A 37 7.47 -8.60 -5.73
N GLY A 38 6.47 -9.37 -6.18
CA GLY A 38 6.61 -10.78 -6.52
C GLY A 38 6.92 -11.62 -5.27
N TYR A 39 7.29 -12.88 -5.51
CA TYR A 39 7.72 -13.77 -4.43
C TYR A 39 9.01 -13.25 -3.76
N CYS A 40 9.04 -13.18 -2.43
CA CYS A 40 10.23 -12.88 -1.63
C CYS A 40 10.51 -14.02 -0.65
N HIS A 41 11.77 -14.31 -0.36
CA HIS A 41 12.18 -15.40 0.52
C HIS A 41 12.21 -14.98 1.99
N ASN A 42 12.42 -13.69 2.25
CA ASN A 42 12.52 -13.15 3.60
C ASN A 42 12.16 -11.66 3.63
N PHE A 43 12.10 -11.12 4.85
CA PHE A 43 11.73 -9.73 5.08
C PHE A 43 12.77 -8.73 4.56
N ASP A 44 14.06 -9.05 4.65
CA ASP A 44 15.11 -8.14 4.16
C ASP A 44 14.98 -7.96 2.63
N GLU A 45 14.73 -9.04 1.88
CA GLU A 45 14.48 -9.00 0.43
C GLU A 45 13.20 -8.20 0.09
N LEU A 46 12.13 -8.39 0.86
CA LEU A 46 10.92 -7.59 0.71
C LEU A 46 11.23 -6.09 0.90
N GLN A 47 11.95 -5.77 1.98
CA GLN A 47 12.27 -4.41 2.35
C GLN A 47 13.13 -3.75 1.27
N GLU A 48 14.14 -4.44 0.76
CA GLU A 48 14.99 -3.99 -0.35
C GLU A 48 14.14 -3.65 -1.58
N ARG A 49 13.28 -4.57 -2.04
CA ARG A 49 12.40 -4.33 -3.21
C ARG A 49 11.40 -3.19 -3.02
N ILE A 50 10.95 -2.98 -1.78
CA ILE A 50 10.07 -1.85 -1.45
C ILE A 50 10.85 -0.54 -1.47
N MET A 51 12.03 -0.51 -0.83
CA MET A 51 12.90 0.67 -0.75
C MET A 51 13.40 1.12 -2.12
N GLU A 52 13.55 0.21 -3.08
CA GLU A 52 13.83 0.56 -4.49
C GLU A 52 12.72 1.40 -5.15
N ARG A 53 11.48 1.29 -4.65
CA ARG A 53 10.29 1.92 -5.24
C ARG A 53 9.80 3.13 -4.45
N GLY A 54 10.13 3.23 -3.17
CA GLY A 54 9.70 4.30 -2.29
C GLY A 54 10.03 4.04 -0.83
N ASN A 55 9.50 4.87 0.06
CA ASN A 55 9.72 4.78 1.49
C ASN A 55 8.62 3.95 2.17
N ILE A 56 8.94 3.42 3.34
CA ILE A 56 7.99 2.74 4.22
C ILE A 56 7.22 3.81 5.01
N PRO A 57 5.89 3.89 4.89
CA PRO A 57 5.08 4.81 5.67
C PRO A 57 5.26 4.66 7.18
N GLU A 58 5.64 5.75 7.88
CA GLU A 58 5.97 5.74 9.31
C GLU A 58 4.75 5.78 10.26
N TYR A 59 3.54 6.05 9.76
CA TYR A 59 2.37 6.35 10.60
C TYR A 59 1.07 5.72 10.12
N ARG A 60 0.04 5.77 10.98
CA ARG A 60 -1.33 5.21 10.90
C ARG A 60 -2.08 5.39 9.55
N TRP A 61 -1.54 4.87 8.46
CA TRP A 61 -2.07 4.94 7.10
C TRP A 61 -3.36 4.14 6.97
N TRP A 62 -3.45 2.98 7.62
CA TRP A 62 -4.59 2.04 7.60
C TRP A 62 -5.97 2.70 7.79
N GLY A 63 -6.09 3.65 8.73
CA GLY A 63 -7.33 4.35 9.02
C GLY A 63 -7.69 5.31 7.90
N VAL A 64 -6.72 6.08 7.42
CA VAL A 64 -6.92 7.02 6.32
C VAL A 64 -7.19 6.27 5.02
N PHE A 65 -6.39 5.26 4.71
CA PHE A 65 -6.55 4.43 3.52
C PHE A 65 -7.92 3.74 3.47
N LYS A 66 -8.39 3.13 4.58
CA LYS A 66 -9.73 2.52 4.65
C LYS A 66 -10.85 3.56 4.54
N ASN A 67 -10.68 4.75 5.10
CA ASN A 67 -11.68 5.80 4.98
C ASN A 67 -11.74 6.36 3.55
N THR A 68 -10.59 6.46 2.88
CA THR A 68 -10.49 6.88 1.48
C THR A 68 -11.02 5.81 0.53
N PHE A 69 -10.76 4.54 0.82
CA PHE A 69 -11.16 3.40 0.02
C PHE A 69 -11.91 2.37 0.88
N PRO A 70 -13.22 2.59 1.10
CA PRO A 70 -13.99 1.79 2.06
C PRO A 70 -14.40 0.41 1.54
N LYS A 71 -14.28 0.15 0.24
CA LYS A 71 -14.54 -1.15 -0.36
C LYS A 71 -13.24 -1.80 -0.76
N SER A 72 -13.13 -3.08 -0.47
CA SER A 72 -12.06 -3.90 -1.01
C SER A 72 -12.20 -4.08 -2.52
N ASP A 73 -11.07 -4.30 -3.18
CA ASP A 73 -11.00 -4.67 -4.59
C ASP A 73 -10.84 -6.18 -4.83
N GLU A 74 -10.76 -6.99 -3.77
CA GLU A 74 -10.61 -8.46 -3.83
C GLU A 74 -9.29 -8.96 -4.46
N GLU A 75 -8.33 -8.07 -4.75
CA GLU A 75 -7.05 -8.37 -5.42
C GLU A 75 -5.95 -8.86 -4.46
N GLY A 76 -6.32 -9.43 -3.30
CA GLY A 76 -5.38 -9.94 -2.29
C GLY A 76 -5.09 -8.97 -1.13
N PRO A 77 -4.17 -9.31 -0.20
CA PRO A 77 -3.89 -8.49 0.97
C PRO A 77 -3.06 -7.24 0.63
N ILE A 78 -3.34 -6.13 1.33
CA ILE A 78 -2.49 -4.94 1.32
C ILE A 78 -1.67 -4.89 2.60
N GLY A 79 -0.34 -4.94 2.46
CA GLY A 79 0.60 -4.89 3.57
C GLY A 79 1.33 -3.56 3.70
N LEU A 80 1.79 -3.29 4.91
CA LEU A 80 2.89 -2.36 5.18
C LEU A 80 4.06 -3.16 5.75
N PRO A 81 5.26 -3.07 5.17
CA PRO A 81 6.45 -3.65 5.80
C PRO A 81 6.82 -2.83 7.04
N CYS A 82 6.21 -3.07 8.20
CA CYS A 82 6.67 -2.46 9.44
C CYS A 82 7.38 -3.49 10.31
N ASP A 83 8.55 -3.13 10.83
CA ASP A 83 9.28 -3.86 11.87
C ASP A 83 9.78 -5.27 11.47
N ARG A 84 10.92 -5.68 12.03
CA ARG A 84 11.52 -7.02 11.93
C ARG A 84 10.78 -8.08 12.78
N SER A 85 9.75 -7.72 13.55
CA SER A 85 8.99 -8.66 14.39
C SER A 85 8.24 -9.75 13.61
N GLY A 86 8.25 -9.69 12.27
CA GLY A 86 7.63 -10.69 11.40
C GLY A 86 6.11 -10.57 11.32
N PHE A 87 5.53 -9.55 11.98
CA PHE A 87 4.12 -9.21 11.93
C PHE A 87 3.90 -7.96 11.09
N PHE A 88 3.18 -8.09 9.98
CA PHE A 88 2.85 -6.96 9.13
C PHE A 88 1.38 -6.56 9.30
N PRO A 89 1.08 -5.27 9.55
CA PRO A 89 -0.26 -4.75 9.46
C PRO A 89 -0.74 -4.95 8.03
N CYS A 90 -1.84 -5.66 7.88
CA CYS A 90 -2.46 -5.90 6.59
C CYS A 90 -3.95 -5.58 6.61
N ILE A 91 -4.45 -5.23 5.42
CA ILE A 91 -5.89 -5.12 5.14
C ILE A 91 -6.25 -6.22 4.15
N TYR A 92 -7.22 -7.03 4.53
CA TYR A 92 -7.71 -8.13 3.72
C TYR A 92 -8.64 -7.70 2.60
N ALA A 93 -8.84 -8.61 1.66
CA ALA A 93 -9.82 -8.53 0.59
C ALA A 93 -11.28 -8.37 1.11
N ASN A 94 -11.55 -8.57 2.40
CA ASN A 94 -12.86 -8.30 3.01
C ASN A 94 -12.86 -6.98 3.83
N GLY A 95 -11.76 -6.22 3.84
CA GLY A 95 -11.61 -4.96 4.58
C GLY A 95 -11.31 -5.12 6.07
N GLU A 96 -11.09 -6.35 6.55
CA GLU A 96 -10.63 -6.63 7.91
C GLU A 96 -9.15 -6.29 8.08
N ARG A 97 -8.77 -5.95 9.32
CA ARG A 97 -7.40 -5.63 9.70
C ARG A 97 -6.84 -6.80 10.47
N ALA A 98 -5.65 -7.24 10.10
CA ALA A 98 -4.94 -8.27 10.83
C ALA A 98 -3.46 -7.90 10.96
N TYR A 99 -2.79 -8.59 11.88
CA TYR A 99 -1.34 -8.64 11.95
C TYR A 99 -0.97 -10.05 11.51
N HIS A 100 -0.45 -10.19 10.28
CA HIS A 100 -0.08 -11.50 9.75
C HIS A 100 1.37 -11.81 10.08
N LEU A 101 1.60 -12.95 10.75
CA LEU A 101 2.92 -13.51 11.03
C LEU A 101 3.30 -14.37 9.84
N VAL A 102 4.09 -13.82 8.92
CA VAL A 102 4.33 -14.52 7.64
C VAL A 102 5.74 -14.29 7.15
N GLN A 103 6.65 -15.00 7.79
CA GLN A 103 7.92 -15.34 7.17
C GLN A 103 7.73 -16.25 5.92
N SER A 104 6.54 -16.83 5.72
CA SER A 104 6.23 -17.78 4.64
C SER A 104 5.27 -17.28 3.55
N GLU A 105 4.68 -16.09 3.66
CA GLU A 105 3.64 -15.60 2.71
C GLU A 105 4.00 -14.30 2.00
N PHE A 106 5.27 -14.06 1.66
CA PHE A 106 5.60 -13.03 0.67
C PHE A 106 5.26 -13.52 -0.74
N GLY A 107 4.00 -13.89 -0.96
CA GLY A 107 3.50 -14.42 -2.22
C GLY A 107 3.13 -13.31 -3.21
N GLU A 108 2.99 -13.69 -4.48
CA GLU A 108 2.70 -12.78 -5.60
C GLU A 108 1.39 -11.98 -5.46
N GLN A 109 0.50 -12.39 -4.55
CA GLN A 109 -0.80 -11.75 -4.31
C GLN A 109 -0.71 -10.57 -3.34
N TRP A 110 0.43 -10.36 -2.68
CA TRP A 110 0.60 -9.24 -1.77
C TRP A 110 0.86 -7.94 -2.51
N ARG A 111 0.17 -6.90 -2.05
CA ARG A 111 0.33 -5.54 -2.53
C ARG A 111 0.83 -4.68 -1.40
N TRP A 112 1.92 -3.98 -1.61
CA TRP A 112 2.59 -3.25 -0.55
C TRP A 112 2.35 -1.76 -0.73
N LEU A 113 1.88 -1.13 0.34
CA LEU A 113 1.73 0.32 0.37
C LEU A 113 3.08 0.97 0.64
N ILE A 114 3.49 1.84 -0.26
CA ILE A 114 4.73 2.62 -0.12
C ILE A 114 4.41 4.12 -0.24
N GLU A 115 5.21 4.93 0.43
CA GLU A 115 5.20 6.39 0.29
C GLU A 115 6.19 6.79 -0.81
N VAL A 116 5.78 7.65 -1.73
CA VAL A 116 6.61 8.12 -2.85
C VAL A 116 6.80 9.62 -2.78
N HIS A 117 8.02 10.09 -3.05
CA HIS A 117 8.29 11.52 -3.16
C HIS A 117 8.08 11.95 -4.61
N ILE A 118 7.01 12.70 -4.86
CA ILE A 118 6.85 13.38 -6.14
C ILE A 118 7.78 14.60 -6.10
N HIS A 119 8.99 14.47 -6.65
CA HIS A 119 9.79 15.64 -6.94
C HIS A 119 9.05 16.43 -8.02
N SER A 120 8.68 17.67 -7.68
CA SER A 120 8.16 18.60 -8.67
C SER A 120 9.29 18.85 -9.67
N PHE A 121 9.09 18.46 -10.92
CA PHE A 121 9.96 18.82 -12.03
C PHE A 121 9.85 20.32 -12.32
#